data_AF-A0A445LH46-F1
#
_entry.id   AF-A0A445LH46-F1
#
_cell.length_a   1.000
_cell.length_b   1.000
_cell.length_c   1.000
_cell.angle_alpha   90.00
_cell.angle_beta   90.00
_cell.angle_gamma   90.00
#
_symmetry.space_group_name_H-M   'P 1'
#
loop_
_entity.id
_entity.type
_entity.pdbx_description
1 polymer ?
#
loop_
_entity_poly.entity_id
_entity_poly.type
_entity_poly.pdbx_seq_one_letter_code
_entity_poly.pdbx_strand_id
1 'polypeptide(L)'
;MIPKVSADFFVIVTIVLLCLFSLSHSECNFKAIFNFGDSNSDTGGFYAAFPGESGPYGMTYFKKPAGRASDGRLIIDFLAQALGLPFLSPYLQSIGSDYKHGANYATMASTVLMPNTSLFVTGISPFSLAIQLNQMKQFKTKVEEKVEQGIKLPSSDIFGNSLYTFYIGQNDFTFNLAVIGVGGVQEYLPQVVSQIVATIKELYNLGGRTFMVLNLAPVGCYPAFLVEFPHDSSNIDDFGCLISYNNAGFNMVQKRVVDTEGVTTTSIQKFLAAIPKR
;
A
#
# COMPACT_ATOMS: atom_id res chain seq x y z
N MET A 1 61.25 11.59 -22.49
CA MET A 1 60.42 12.64 -23.12
C MET A 1 59.03 12.50 -22.51
N ILE A 2 58.66 13.37 -21.57
CA ILE A 2 57.35 13.28 -20.89
C ILE A 2 56.33 13.98 -21.80
N PRO A 3 55.24 13.31 -22.24
CA PRO A 3 54.27 13.93 -23.10
C PRO A 3 53.60 15.11 -22.38
N LYS A 4 53.61 16.29 -23.01
CA LYS A 4 52.87 17.46 -22.54
C LYS A 4 51.38 17.16 -22.67
N VAL A 5 50.72 16.92 -21.55
CA VAL A 5 49.27 16.80 -21.49
C VAL A 5 48.67 18.19 -21.73
N SER A 6 47.82 18.33 -22.74
CA SER A 6 47.17 19.62 -23.10
C SER A 6 46.28 20.11 -21.96
N ALA A 7 46.17 21.43 -21.80
CA ALA A 7 45.22 22.06 -20.88
C ALA A 7 43.77 21.59 -21.13
N ASP A 8 43.44 21.25 -22.39
CA ASP A 8 42.13 20.73 -22.79
C ASP A 8 41.82 19.39 -22.12
N PHE A 9 42.83 18.55 -21.88
CA PHE A 9 42.66 17.27 -21.20
C PHE A 9 42.24 17.47 -19.73
N PHE A 10 42.83 18.45 -19.04
CA PHE A 10 42.44 18.79 -17.67
C PHE A 10 41.02 19.36 -17.60
N VAL A 11 40.62 20.17 -18.58
CA VAL A 11 39.26 20.70 -18.67
C VAL A 11 38.25 19.56 -18.88
N ILE A 12 38.53 18.64 -19.80
CA ILE A 12 37.67 17.49 -20.07
C ILE A 12 37.56 16.58 -18.84
N VAL A 13 38.67 16.26 -18.16
CA VAL A 13 38.66 15.45 -16.93
C VAL A 13 37.86 16.15 -15.82
N THR A 14 37.96 17.46 -15.69
CA THR A 14 37.21 18.24 -14.69
C THR A 14 35.71 18.26 -15.01
N ILE A 15 35.32 18.42 -16.28
CA ILE A 15 33.92 18.34 -16.71
C ILE A 15 33.37 16.93 -16.49
N VAL A 16 34.12 15.89 -16.83
CA VAL A 16 33.72 14.49 -16.59
C VAL A 16 33.56 14.23 -15.09
N LEU A 17 34.48 14.69 -14.24
CA LEU A 17 34.36 14.57 -12.78
C LEU A 17 33.13 15.33 -12.26
N LEU A 18 32.87 16.56 -12.70
CA LEU A 18 31.68 17.33 -12.32
C LEU A 18 30.37 16.67 -12.79
N CYS A 19 30.37 16.05 -13.97
CA CYS A 19 29.23 15.27 -14.46
C CYS A 19 29.04 13.96 -13.67
N LEU A 20 30.12 13.33 -13.20
CA LEU A 20 30.07 12.14 -12.33
C LEU A 20 29.57 12.49 -10.91
N PHE A 21 29.89 13.68 -10.39
CA PHE A 21 29.30 14.20 -9.14
C PHE A 21 27.82 14.59 -9.29
N SER A 22 27.33 14.78 -10.53
CA SER A 22 25.94 15.08 -10.86
C SER A 22 25.08 13.83 -11.08
N LEU A 23 25.56 12.63 -10.71
CA LEU A 23 24.68 11.50 -10.46
C LEU A 23 23.81 11.87 -9.26
N SER A 24 22.70 12.56 -9.54
CA SER A 24 21.68 12.93 -8.57
C SER A 24 21.35 11.71 -7.74
N HIS A 25 21.86 11.67 -6.52
CA HIS A 25 21.32 10.79 -5.49
C HIS A 25 19.92 11.34 -5.25
N SER A 26 18.94 10.81 -5.96
CA SER A 26 17.54 11.04 -5.61
C SER A 26 17.37 10.35 -4.27
N GLU A 27 17.68 11.07 -3.19
CA GLU A 27 17.29 10.61 -1.87
C GLU A 27 15.78 10.49 -1.89
N CYS A 28 15.30 9.25 -1.74
CA CYS A 28 13.90 8.92 -1.61
C CYS A 28 13.41 9.48 -0.26
N ASN A 29 13.19 10.80 -0.19
CA ASN A 29 13.00 11.54 1.05
C ASN A 29 11.51 11.79 1.34
N PHE A 30 10.73 10.72 1.43
CA PHE A 30 9.35 10.82 1.88
C PHE A 30 9.33 11.18 3.37
N LYS A 31 8.57 12.22 3.72
CA LYS A 31 8.41 12.66 5.12
C LYS A 31 7.38 11.82 5.88
N ALA A 32 6.48 11.16 5.15
CA ALA A 32 5.36 10.41 5.69
C ALA A 32 4.84 9.36 4.70
N ILE A 33 4.05 8.42 5.23
CA ILE A 33 3.27 7.46 4.44
C ILE A 33 1.79 7.60 4.82
N PHE A 34 0.93 7.74 3.81
CA PHE A 34 -0.52 7.63 3.97
C PHE A 34 -0.98 6.32 3.31
N ASN A 35 -1.40 5.36 4.13
CA ASN A 35 -1.71 4.01 3.67
C ASN A 35 -3.22 3.76 3.59
N PHE A 36 -3.67 3.19 2.47
CA PHE A 36 -5.02 2.72 2.21
C PHE A 36 -4.95 1.22 1.92
N GLY A 37 -5.86 0.44 2.47
CA GLY A 37 -5.69 -1.00 2.37
C GLY A 37 -6.71 -1.86 3.07
N ASP A 38 -6.42 -3.15 3.03
CA ASP A 38 -7.09 -4.18 3.80
C ASP A 38 -6.16 -4.77 4.89
N SER A 39 -6.45 -6.00 5.32
CA SER A 39 -5.67 -6.75 6.32
C SER A 39 -4.18 -6.87 5.99
N ASN A 40 -3.79 -6.81 4.71
CA ASN A 40 -2.39 -6.91 4.30
C ASN A 40 -1.54 -5.71 4.75
N SER A 41 -2.19 -4.60 5.14
CA SER A 41 -1.51 -3.40 5.61
C SER A 41 -2.17 -2.75 6.82
N ASP A 42 -3.16 -3.38 7.45
CA ASP A 42 -3.83 -2.88 8.66
C ASP A 42 -2.89 -2.99 9.89
N THR A 43 -2.63 -1.86 10.55
CA THR A 43 -1.78 -1.78 11.75
C THR A 43 -2.57 -1.63 13.05
N GLY A 44 -3.88 -1.91 13.03
CA GLY A 44 -4.76 -1.97 14.20
C GLY A 44 -6.06 -1.17 14.04
N GLY A 45 -6.36 -0.67 12.84
CA GLY A 45 -7.57 0.07 12.53
C GLY A 45 -8.82 -0.78 12.72
N PHE A 46 -8.81 -2.04 12.29
CA PHE A 46 -9.94 -2.95 12.53
C PHE A 46 -10.20 -3.14 14.03
N TYR A 47 -9.15 -3.43 14.80
CA TYR A 47 -9.26 -3.71 16.24
C TYR A 47 -9.51 -2.47 17.11
N ALA A 48 -9.37 -1.27 16.55
CA ALA A 48 -9.83 -0.05 17.21
C ALA A 48 -11.37 0.09 17.18
N ALA A 49 -12.05 -0.59 16.27
CA ALA A 49 -13.50 -0.52 16.10
C ALA A 49 -14.24 -1.84 16.41
N PHE A 50 -13.56 -2.98 16.30
CA PHE A 50 -14.15 -4.32 16.39
C PHE A 50 -13.45 -5.18 17.46
N PRO A 51 -14.01 -6.35 17.82
CA PRO A 51 -13.45 -7.20 18.87
C PRO A 51 -11.96 -7.46 18.69
N GLY A 52 -11.21 -7.31 19.79
CA GLY A 52 -9.75 -7.27 19.81
C GLY A 52 -9.07 -8.54 19.31
N GLU A 53 -7.82 -8.35 18.89
CA GLU A 53 -6.95 -9.40 18.39
C GLU A 53 -6.51 -10.37 19.51
N SER A 54 -6.49 -11.67 19.21
CA SER A 54 -5.95 -12.72 20.08
C SER A 54 -4.67 -13.34 19.50
N GLY A 55 -3.95 -14.14 20.30
CA GLY A 55 -2.83 -14.92 19.76
C GLY A 55 -3.29 -15.87 18.63
N PRO A 56 -2.46 -16.14 17.61
CA PRO A 56 -1.00 -15.97 17.59
C PRO A 56 -0.47 -14.65 16.99
N TYR A 57 -1.34 -13.68 16.68
CA TYR A 57 -0.91 -12.45 16.03
C TYR A 57 0.10 -11.63 16.85
N GLY A 58 1.10 -11.06 16.17
CA GLY A 58 2.17 -10.25 16.75
C GLY A 58 3.21 -10.97 17.63
N MET A 59 3.08 -12.27 17.89
CA MET A 59 3.92 -13.00 18.85
C MET A 59 5.40 -13.14 18.45
N THR A 60 5.72 -13.16 17.16
CA THR A 60 7.09 -13.30 16.67
C THR A 60 7.88 -11.99 16.77
N TYR A 61 7.30 -10.85 16.39
CA TYR A 61 8.01 -9.56 16.40
C TYR A 61 7.64 -8.68 17.60
N PHE A 62 6.35 -8.44 17.83
CA PHE A 62 5.86 -7.52 18.85
C PHE A 62 5.73 -8.16 20.24
N LYS A 63 5.77 -9.50 20.30
CA LYS A 63 5.63 -10.33 21.52
C LYS A 63 4.27 -10.19 22.22
N LYS A 64 3.28 -9.65 21.51
CA LYS A 64 1.88 -9.50 21.92
C LYS A 64 1.01 -9.20 20.68
N PRO A 65 -0.31 -9.36 20.74
CA PRO A 65 -1.22 -8.81 19.74
C PRO A 65 -0.93 -7.32 19.50
N ALA A 66 -0.79 -6.97 18.24
CA ALA A 66 -0.34 -5.65 17.78
C ALA A 66 -1.20 -5.09 16.63
N GLY A 67 -2.39 -5.69 16.44
CA GLY A 67 -3.39 -5.27 15.48
C GLY A 67 -3.01 -5.54 14.03
N ARG A 68 -2.28 -6.62 13.77
CA ARG A 68 -1.77 -6.97 12.44
C ARG A 68 -2.13 -8.42 12.17
N ALA A 69 -2.68 -8.69 10.98
CA ALA A 69 -3.00 -10.04 10.52
C ALA A 69 -1.73 -10.86 10.14
N SER A 70 -0.75 -10.88 11.03
CA SER A 70 0.54 -11.56 10.93
C SER A 70 1.05 -11.85 12.35
N ASP A 71 1.92 -12.85 12.50
CA ASP A 71 2.66 -13.09 13.74
C ASP A 71 3.71 -11.99 14.03
N GLY A 72 3.88 -11.01 13.12
CA GLY A 72 4.77 -9.89 13.30
C GLY A 72 4.43 -8.70 12.39
N ARG A 73 5.43 -8.26 11.64
CA ARG A 73 5.38 -7.05 10.80
C ARG A 73 4.68 -7.32 9.47
N LEU A 74 3.96 -6.31 8.99
CA LEU A 74 3.37 -6.28 7.64
C LEU A 74 4.31 -5.59 6.65
N ILE A 75 3.98 -5.70 5.35
CA ILE A 75 4.75 -5.06 4.27
C ILE A 75 4.91 -3.54 4.48
N ILE A 76 3.88 -2.89 5.04
CA ILE A 76 3.89 -1.46 5.35
C ILE A 76 4.90 -1.11 6.45
N ASP A 77 5.14 -2.01 7.41
CA ASP A 77 6.13 -1.80 8.48
C ASP A 77 7.55 -1.89 7.93
N PHE A 78 7.80 -2.86 7.04
CA PHE A 78 9.08 -2.98 6.36
C PHE A 78 9.36 -1.78 5.44
N LEU A 79 8.33 -1.29 4.74
CA LEU A 79 8.43 -0.09 3.92
C LEU A 79 8.74 1.16 4.75
N ALA A 80 8.02 1.38 5.85
CA ALA A 80 8.29 2.48 6.76
C ALA A 80 9.73 2.43 7.28
N GLN A 81 10.18 1.24 7.72
CA GLN A 81 11.55 1.04 8.18
C GLN A 81 12.60 1.35 7.08
N ALA A 82 12.37 0.89 5.85
CA ALA A 82 13.27 1.14 4.73
C ALA A 82 13.38 2.64 4.39
N LEU A 83 12.30 3.40 4.59
CA LEU A 83 12.26 4.85 4.40
C LEU A 83 12.75 5.64 5.64
N GLY A 84 13.15 4.95 6.72
CA GLY A 84 13.58 5.60 7.96
C GLY A 84 12.45 6.28 8.73
N LEU A 85 11.21 5.86 8.52
CA LEU A 85 10.00 6.36 9.17
C LEU A 85 9.55 5.42 10.31
N PRO A 86 8.86 5.93 11.33
CA PRO A 86 8.24 5.08 12.35
C PRO A 86 7.09 4.25 11.77
N PHE A 87 6.68 3.20 12.47
CA PHE A 87 5.47 2.46 12.11
C PHE A 87 4.24 3.37 12.18
N LEU A 88 3.36 3.21 11.20
CA LEU A 88 2.19 4.05 11.06
C LEU A 88 1.18 3.77 12.18
N SER A 89 0.59 4.84 12.70
CA SER A 89 -0.55 4.75 13.61
C SER A 89 -1.84 4.55 12.79
N PRO A 90 -2.72 3.61 13.17
CA PRO A 90 -4.02 3.47 12.53
C PRO A 90 -4.92 4.67 12.86
N TYR A 91 -5.56 5.27 11.84
CA TYR A 91 -6.38 6.48 11.99
C TYR A 91 -7.52 6.32 13.01
N LEU A 92 -8.10 5.11 13.07
CA LEU A 92 -9.19 4.79 13.99
C LEU A 92 -8.74 4.66 15.45
N GLN A 93 -7.44 4.54 15.71
CA GLN A 93 -6.93 4.48 17.07
C GLN A 93 -6.85 5.88 17.68
N SER A 94 -7.50 6.04 18.83
CA SER A 94 -7.50 7.29 19.58
C SER A 94 -6.23 7.47 20.43
N ILE A 95 -6.06 6.62 21.46
CA ILE A 95 -5.01 6.79 22.46
C ILE A 95 -3.68 6.24 21.94
N GLY A 96 -2.61 7.04 22.09
CA GLY A 96 -1.24 6.65 21.79
C GLY A 96 -0.80 6.83 20.34
N SER A 97 -1.66 7.36 19.47
CA SER A 97 -1.36 7.57 18.06
C SER A 97 -0.39 8.74 17.83
N ASP A 98 0.53 8.56 16.88
CA ASP A 98 1.46 9.57 16.40
C ASP A 98 1.34 9.68 14.88
N TYR A 99 0.81 10.82 14.40
CA TYR A 99 0.52 11.04 12.99
C TYR A 99 1.51 11.98 12.29
N LYS A 100 2.60 12.37 12.96
CA LYS A 100 3.63 13.26 12.39
C LYS A 100 4.25 12.73 11.09
N HIS A 101 4.24 11.42 10.91
CA HIS A 101 4.77 10.74 9.72
C HIS A 101 3.69 10.03 8.91
N GLY A 102 2.47 10.55 8.96
CA GLY A 102 1.32 10.03 8.22
C GLY A 102 0.43 9.12 9.07
N ALA A 103 -0.54 8.49 8.41
CA ALA A 103 -1.59 7.71 9.06
C ALA A 103 -1.94 6.49 8.21
N ASN A 104 -2.39 5.43 8.87
CA ASN A 104 -2.88 4.24 8.23
C ASN A 104 -4.41 4.16 8.28
N TYR A 105 -5.06 4.17 7.13
CA TYR A 105 -6.50 4.07 6.98
C TYR A 105 -6.96 2.63 6.67
N ALA A 106 -6.03 1.71 6.42
CA ALA A 106 -6.36 0.32 6.14
C ALA A 106 -7.09 -0.34 7.31
N THR A 107 -8.06 -1.21 6.99
CA THR A 107 -8.72 -2.07 7.98
C THR A 107 -8.87 -3.48 7.45
N MET A 108 -8.78 -4.49 8.30
CA MET A 108 -9.03 -5.88 7.90
C MET A 108 -10.36 -6.04 7.17
N ALA A 109 -10.41 -6.96 6.20
CA ALA A 109 -11.59 -7.28 5.39
C ALA A 109 -12.21 -6.09 4.61
N SER A 110 -11.48 -4.99 4.43
CA SER A 110 -11.93 -3.87 3.58
C SER A 110 -12.00 -4.25 2.11
N THR A 111 -13.07 -3.80 1.46
CA THR A 111 -13.25 -3.82 0.01
C THR A 111 -13.04 -2.42 -0.58
N VAL A 112 -12.75 -2.35 -1.88
CA VAL A 112 -12.74 -1.12 -2.64
C VAL A 112 -14.15 -0.59 -2.80
N LEU A 113 -15.04 -1.45 -3.30
CA LEU A 113 -16.44 -1.10 -3.50
C LEU A 113 -17.18 -1.16 -2.17
N MET A 114 -18.14 -0.26 -1.99
CA MET A 114 -18.93 -0.21 -0.77
C MET A 114 -19.75 -1.49 -0.62
N PRO A 115 -19.64 -2.21 0.51
CA PRO A 115 -20.38 -3.45 0.69
C PRO A 115 -21.87 -3.16 0.94
N ASN A 116 -22.75 -3.98 0.37
CA ASN A 116 -24.18 -4.02 0.72
C ASN A 116 -24.46 -5.14 1.73
N THR A 117 -23.65 -5.20 2.78
CA THR A 117 -23.69 -6.21 3.84
C THR A 117 -22.99 -5.65 5.08
N SER A 118 -22.86 -6.44 6.14
CA SER A 118 -22.16 -6.03 7.35
C SER A 118 -21.14 -7.06 7.79
N LEU A 119 -20.20 -6.60 8.62
CA LEU A 119 -19.16 -7.44 9.22
C LEU A 119 -19.75 -8.68 9.90
N PHE A 120 -20.88 -8.55 10.58
CA PHE A 120 -21.49 -9.64 11.34
C PHE A 120 -22.30 -10.62 10.48
N VAL A 121 -22.48 -10.35 9.19
CA VAL A 121 -23.18 -11.25 8.25
C VAL A 121 -22.19 -11.97 7.35
N THR A 122 -21.21 -11.25 6.79
CA THR A 122 -20.30 -11.79 5.75
C THR A 122 -18.83 -11.66 6.09
N GLY A 123 -18.48 -11.04 7.22
CA GLY A 123 -17.09 -10.74 7.56
C GLY A 123 -16.50 -9.54 6.82
N ILE A 124 -17.26 -8.87 5.94
CA ILE A 124 -16.75 -7.69 5.20
C ILE A 124 -16.80 -6.43 6.07
N SER A 125 -15.68 -5.71 6.10
CA SER A 125 -15.55 -4.48 6.88
C SER A 125 -16.38 -3.33 6.29
N PRO A 126 -17.06 -2.52 7.12
CA PRO A 126 -17.75 -1.32 6.64
C PRO A 126 -16.78 -0.21 6.22
N PHE A 127 -15.48 -0.31 6.55
CA PHE A 127 -14.47 0.68 6.21
C PHE A 127 -13.92 0.42 4.79
N SER A 128 -14.77 0.54 3.78
CA SER A 128 -14.39 0.43 2.37
C SER A 128 -13.43 1.55 1.95
N LEU A 129 -12.84 1.46 0.75
CA LEU A 129 -11.92 2.49 0.24
C LEU A 129 -12.54 3.90 0.26
N ALA A 130 -13.84 4.01 -0.03
CA ALA A 130 -14.55 5.29 0.04
C ALA A 130 -14.58 5.87 1.47
N ILE A 131 -14.73 5.01 2.48
CA ILE A 131 -14.67 5.43 3.88
C ILE A 131 -13.24 5.80 4.29
N GLN A 132 -12.25 5.03 3.86
CA GLN A 132 -10.83 5.36 4.10
C GLN A 132 -10.44 6.70 3.48
N LEU A 133 -10.93 7.02 2.28
CA LEU A 133 -10.75 8.33 1.65
C LEU A 133 -11.41 9.45 2.49
N ASN A 134 -12.62 9.22 3.01
CA ASN A 134 -13.30 10.19 3.87
C ASN A 134 -12.54 10.43 5.18
N GLN A 135 -11.95 9.38 5.78
CA GLN A 135 -11.08 9.50 6.94
C GLN A 135 -9.86 10.36 6.64
N MET A 136 -9.21 10.17 5.48
CA MET A 136 -8.10 11.04 5.06
C MET A 136 -8.53 12.49 4.83
N LYS A 137 -9.70 12.73 4.21
CA LYS A 137 -10.25 14.07 4.03
C LYS A 137 -10.45 14.77 5.39
N GLN A 138 -11.02 14.07 6.36
CA GLN A 138 -11.18 14.59 7.72
C GLN A 138 -9.82 14.85 8.40
N PHE A 139 -8.87 13.92 8.28
CA PHE A 139 -7.52 14.09 8.80
C PHE A 139 -6.86 15.36 8.24
N LYS A 140 -6.95 15.58 6.92
CA LYS A 140 -6.41 16.77 6.26
C LYS A 140 -7.03 18.05 6.79
N THR A 141 -8.35 18.12 6.94
CA THR A 141 -9.01 19.27 7.56
C THR A 141 -8.47 19.53 8.97
N LYS A 142 -8.26 18.51 9.79
CA LYS A 142 -7.71 18.67 11.15
C LYS A 142 -6.26 19.16 11.18
N VAL A 143 -5.44 18.71 10.23
CA VAL A 143 -4.07 19.22 10.05
C VAL A 143 -4.08 20.70 9.64
N GLU A 144 -4.97 21.10 8.74
CA GLU A 144 -5.07 22.48 8.25
C GLU A 144 -5.65 23.45 9.29
N GLU A 145 -6.62 22.98 10.09
CA GLU A 145 -7.19 23.73 11.22
C GLU A 145 -6.19 23.92 12.37
N LYS A 146 -5.02 23.25 12.35
CA LYS A 146 -4.02 23.22 13.43
C LYS A 146 -4.65 22.88 14.79
N VAL A 147 -5.53 21.88 14.82
CA VAL A 147 -6.18 21.46 16.07
C VAL A 147 -5.13 20.78 16.98
N GLU A 148 -4.48 21.56 17.83
CA GLU A 148 -3.56 21.05 18.85
C GLU A 148 -4.35 20.59 20.08
N GLN A 149 -4.88 19.36 20.02
CA GLN A 149 -5.58 18.71 21.14
C GLN A 149 -4.79 17.50 21.67
N GLY A 150 -3.48 17.65 21.88
CA GLY A 150 -2.61 16.57 22.36
C GLY A 150 -2.37 15.42 21.37
N ILE A 151 -2.98 15.48 20.18
CA ILE A 151 -2.70 14.58 19.06
C ILE A 151 -1.51 15.14 18.28
N LYS A 152 -0.53 14.28 18.00
CA LYS A 152 0.68 14.65 17.26
C LYS A 152 0.40 14.70 15.77
N LEU A 153 0.08 15.88 15.26
CA LEU A 153 -0.22 16.13 13.84
C LEU A 153 1.01 16.69 13.08
N PRO A 154 1.13 16.42 11.77
CA PRO A 154 2.17 17.00 10.92
C PRO A 154 1.84 18.43 10.47
N SER A 155 2.77 19.10 9.80
CA SER A 155 2.51 20.32 9.05
C SER A 155 1.78 20.04 7.73
N SER A 156 1.08 21.03 7.17
CA SER A 156 0.26 20.83 5.96
C SER A 156 1.05 20.53 4.69
N ASP A 157 2.33 20.89 4.61
CA ASP A 157 3.21 20.52 3.48
C ASP A 157 3.45 19.01 3.38
N ILE A 158 3.05 18.24 4.40
CA ILE A 158 3.23 16.78 4.43
C ILE A 158 2.55 16.11 3.24
N PHE A 159 1.38 16.58 2.81
CA PHE A 159 0.58 15.92 1.76
C PHE A 159 1.31 15.88 0.41
N GLY A 160 2.07 16.94 0.07
CA GLY A 160 2.87 16.98 -1.16
C GLY A 160 4.17 16.16 -1.10
N ASN A 161 4.65 15.84 0.12
CA ASN A 161 5.94 15.21 0.40
C ASN A 161 5.80 13.79 0.96
N SER A 162 4.66 13.14 0.73
CA SER A 162 4.34 11.81 1.24
C SER A 162 4.25 10.76 0.16
N LEU A 163 4.47 9.50 0.56
CA LEU A 163 4.13 8.33 -0.24
C LEU A 163 2.70 7.88 0.10
N TYR A 164 1.86 7.71 -0.91
CA TYR A 164 0.51 7.19 -0.76
C TYR A 164 0.50 5.73 -1.20
N THR A 165 0.20 4.81 -0.29
CA THR A 165 0.22 3.37 -0.58
C THR A 165 -1.18 2.81 -0.66
N PHE A 166 -1.41 1.90 -1.61
CA PHE A 166 -2.67 1.21 -1.81
C PHE A 166 -2.41 -0.29 -1.88
N TYR A 167 -2.91 -1.04 -0.91
CA TYR A 167 -2.96 -2.50 -0.99
C TYR A 167 -4.36 -2.99 -0.63
N ILE A 168 -5.25 -2.94 -1.62
CA ILE A 168 -6.69 -3.18 -1.48
C ILE A 168 -7.25 -3.80 -2.76
N GLY A 169 -8.43 -4.42 -2.65
CA GLY A 169 -9.12 -5.08 -3.76
C GLY A 169 -9.10 -6.59 -3.67
N GLN A 170 -8.32 -7.15 -2.74
CA GLN A 170 -8.26 -8.59 -2.57
C GLN A 170 -9.59 -9.13 -2.06
N ASN A 171 -10.21 -8.46 -1.09
CA ASN A 171 -11.53 -8.89 -0.59
C ASN A 171 -12.63 -8.76 -1.66
N ASP A 172 -12.57 -7.76 -2.53
CA ASP A 172 -13.47 -7.64 -3.69
C ASP A 172 -13.36 -8.85 -4.64
N PHE A 173 -12.16 -9.39 -4.78
CA PHE A 173 -11.90 -10.60 -5.55
C PHE A 173 -12.35 -11.85 -4.79
N THR A 174 -11.79 -12.10 -3.60
CA THR A 174 -11.94 -13.36 -2.88
C THR A 174 -13.37 -13.58 -2.38
N PHE A 175 -14.06 -12.54 -1.95
CA PHE A 175 -15.45 -12.63 -1.51
C PHE A 175 -16.39 -13.03 -2.66
N ASN A 176 -16.22 -12.41 -3.82
CA ASN A 176 -17.09 -12.68 -4.98
C ASN A 176 -16.73 -14.00 -5.66
N LEU A 177 -15.49 -14.47 -5.55
CA LEU A 177 -15.03 -15.68 -6.22
C LEU A 177 -15.88 -16.91 -5.91
N ALA A 178 -16.28 -17.12 -4.65
CA ALA A 178 -17.13 -18.23 -4.27
C ALA A 178 -18.56 -18.12 -4.81
N VAL A 179 -19.03 -16.90 -5.10
CA VAL A 179 -20.41 -16.61 -5.47
C VAL A 179 -20.61 -16.60 -6.98
N ILE A 180 -19.69 -15.95 -7.73
CA ILE A 180 -19.83 -15.70 -9.16
C ILE A 180 -18.71 -16.36 -10.01
N GLY A 181 -17.78 -17.07 -9.36
CA GLY A 181 -16.68 -17.78 -10.02
C GLY A 181 -15.65 -16.87 -10.69
N VAL A 182 -14.65 -17.48 -11.31
CA VAL A 182 -13.52 -16.76 -11.95
C VAL A 182 -14.00 -15.80 -13.04
N GLY A 183 -14.90 -16.24 -13.92
CA GLY A 183 -15.41 -15.40 -15.03
C GLY A 183 -16.21 -14.19 -14.53
N GLY A 184 -17.11 -14.40 -13.56
CA GLY A 184 -17.89 -13.30 -12.99
C GLY A 184 -17.01 -12.29 -12.25
N VAL A 185 -15.99 -12.77 -11.52
CA VAL A 185 -15.02 -11.87 -10.88
C VAL A 185 -14.28 -11.06 -11.95
N GLN A 186 -13.80 -11.65 -13.04
CA GLN A 186 -13.13 -10.89 -14.12
C GLN A 186 -13.98 -9.74 -14.70
N GLU A 187 -15.32 -9.88 -14.74
CA GLU A 187 -16.23 -8.81 -15.16
C GLU A 187 -16.44 -7.73 -14.08
N TYR A 188 -16.32 -8.10 -12.81
CA TYR A 188 -16.46 -7.22 -11.64
C TYR A 188 -15.23 -6.32 -11.41
N LEU A 189 -14.03 -6.89 -11.54
CA LEU A 189 -12.75 -6.22 -11.27
C LEU A 189 -12.50 -4.89 -12.00
N PRO A 190 -12.95 -4.68 -13.26
CA PRO A 190 -12.94 -3.38 -13.91
C PRO A 190 -13.51 -2.23 -13.07
N GLN A 191 -14.58 -2.47 -12.31
CA GLN A 191 -15.24 -1.46 -11.47
C GLN A 191 -14.40 -1.15 -10.22
N VAL A 192 -13.84 -2.19 -9.60
CA VAL A 192 -12.88 -2.08 -8.48
C VAL A 192 -11.70 -1.18 -8.88
N VAL A 193 -11.08 -1.46 -10.03
CA VAL A 193 -9.93 -0.68 -10.50
C VAL A 193 -10.31 0.77 -10.82
N SER A 194 -11.48 0.98 -11.44
CA SER A 194 -12.00 2.33 -11.70
C SER A 194 -12.14 3.15 -10.41
N GLN A 195 -12.65 2.54 -9.34
CA GLN A 195 -12.81 3.20 -8.06
C GLN A 195 -11.45 3.50 -7.39
N ILE A 196 -10.45 2.63 -7.50
CA ILE A 196 -9.08 2.93 -7.03
C ILE A 196 -8.52 4.15 -7.78
N VAL A 197 -8.64 4.18 -9.11
CA VAL A 197 -8.18 5.31 -9.94
C VAL A 197 -8.90 6.61 -9.56
N ALA A 198 -10.22 6.55 -9.35
CA ALA A 198 -10.99 7.71 -8.88
C ALA A 198 -10.49 8.22 -7.52
N THR A 199 -10.24 7.33 -6.57
CA THR A 199 -9.68 7.70 -5.26
C THR A 199 -8.28 8.32 -5.38
N ILE A 200 -7.42 7.79 -6.27
CA ILE A 200 -6.09 8.39 -6.52
C ILE A 200 -6.22 9.81 -7.08
N LYS A 201 -7.13 10.05 -8.04
CA LYS A 201 -7.40 11.39 -8.57
C LYS A 201 -7.88 12.36 -7.49
N GLU A 202 -8.77 11.90 -6.61
CA GLU A 202 -9.21 12.68 -5.45
C GLU A 202 -8.03 13.04 -4.53
N LEU A 203 -7.17 12.09 -4.18
CA LEU A 203 -5.99 12.36 -3.36
C LEU A 203 -4.98 13.29 -4.05
N TYR A 204 -4.83 13.19 -5.36
CA TYR A 204 -4.00 14.10 -6.14
C TYR A 204 -4.51 15.55 -6.04
N ASN A 205 -5.83 15.73 -6.14
CA ASN A 205 -6.50 17.02 -5.94
C ASN A 205 -6.33 17.54 -4.50
N LEU A 206 -6.21 16.65 -3.51
CA LEU A 206 -5.93 16.99 -2.12
C LEU A 206 -4.43 17.27 -1.83
N GLY A 207 -3.58 17.23 -2.86
CA GLY A 207 -2.16 17.57 -2.78
C GLY A 207 -1.19 16.39 -2.84
N GLY A 208 -1.68 15.15 -2.89
CA GLY A 208 -0.84 13.96 -3.02
C GLY A 208 -0.09 13.92 -4.35
N ARG A 209 1.16 13.45 -4.35
CA ARG A 209 2.02 13.46 -5.56
C ARG A 209 2.63 12.12 -5.91
N THR A 210 2.89 11.26 -4.92
CA THR A 210 3.53 9.96 -5.19
C THR A 210 2.66 8.82 -4.70
N PHE A 211 2.32 7.91 -5.61
CA PHE A 211 1.39 6.81 -5.36
C PHE A 211 2.06 5.47 -5.65
N MET A 212 1.91 4.53 -4.73
CA MET A 212 2.36 3.16 -4.86
C MET A 212 1.14 2.24 -4.71
N VAL A 213 0.74 1.63 -5.83
CA VAL A 213 -0.40 0.72 -5.87
C VAL A 213 0.11 -0.71 -6.01
N LEU A 214 -0.16 -1.54 -5.02
CA LEU A 214 0.20 -2.94 -5.02
C LEU A 214 -0.88 -3.74 -5.75
N ASN A 215 -0.44 -4.70 -6.57
CA ASN A 215 -1.35 -5.65 -7.21
C ASN A 215 -1.85 -6.68 -6.19
N LEU A 216 -2.88 -7.44 -6.56
CA LEU A 216 -3.34 -8.56 -5.74
C LEU A 216 -2.23 -9.58 -5.51
N ALA A 217 -2.22 -10.15 -4.31
CA ALA A 217 -1.38 -11.32 -4.03
C ALA A 217 -1.81 -12.50 -4.93
N PRO A 218 -0.96 -13.52 -5.13
CA PRO A 218 -1.35 -14.75 -5.80
C PRO A 218 -2.33 -15.54 -4.91
N VAL A 219 -3.61 -15.17 -4.97
CA VAL A 219 -4.70 -15.72 -4.14
C VAL A 219 -4.93 -17.21 -4.38
N GLY A 220 -4.53 -17.74 -5.54
CA GLY A 220 -4.55 -19.19 -5.82
C GLY A 220 -3.58 -19.99 -4.95
N CYS A 221 -2.63 -19.33 -4.28
CA CYS A 221 -1.73 -19.96 -3.32
C CYS A 221 -2.33 -20.04 -1.90
N TYR A 222 -3.55 -19.57 -1.68
CA TYR A 222 -4.13 -19.53 -0.34
C TYR A 222 -4.53 -20.93 0.09
N PRO A 223 -4.10 -21.40 1.28
CA PRO A 223 -4.47 -22.73 1.76
C PRO A 223 -5.98 -22.96 1.79
N ALA A 224 -6.77 -21.94 2.16
CA ALA A 224 -8.22 -22.01 2.12
C ALA A 224 -8.75 -22.32 0.72
N PHE A 225 -8.18 -21.72 -0.32
CA PHE A 225 -8.65 -21.91 -1.69
C PHE A 225 -8.30 -23.30 -2.22
N LEU A 226 -7.11 -23.80 -1.88
CA LEU A 226 -6.67 -25.16 -2.20
C LEU A 226 -7.52 -26.22 -1.51
N VAL A 227 -8.22 -25.89 -0.42
CA VAL A 227 -9.10 -26.84 0.29
C VAL A 227 -10.56 -26.70 -0.15
N GLU A 228 -11.05 -25.46 -0.28
CA GLU A 228 -12.47 -25.17 -0.45
C GLU A 228 -12.93 -25.23 -1.91
N PHE A 229 -12.06 -24.90 -2.87
CA PHE A 229 -12.45 -24.84 -4.27
C PHE A 229 -12.14 -26.14 -5.02
N PRO A 230 -13.11 -26.69 -5.77
CA PRO A 230 -12.85 -27.80 -6.67
C PRO A 230 -11.81 -27.43 -7.73
N HIS A 231 -10.79 -28.27 -7.87
CA HIS A 231 -9.75 -28.11 -8.87
C HIS A 231 -9.16 -29.48 -9.22
N ASP A 232 -8.52 -29.56 -10.38
CA ASP A 232 -7.75 -30.73 -10.82
C ASP A 232 -6.25 -30.43 -10.78
N SER A 233 -5.43 -31.47 -10.96
CA SER A 233 -3.96 -31.31 -10.98
C SER A 233 -3.45 -30.47 -12.14
N SER A 234 -4.22 -30.29 -13.22
CA SER A 234 -3.84 -29.44 -14.35
C SER A 234 -4.03 -27.95 -14.04
N ASN A 235 -4.80 -27.62 -13.00
CA ASN A 235 -5.00 -26.27 -12.51
C ASN A 235 -3.98 -25.83 -11.46
N ILE A 236 -3.00 -26.66 -11.11
CA ILE A 236 -1.97 -26.35 -10.11
C ILE A 236 -0.64 -26.06 -10.83
N ASP A 237 0.01 -24.95 -10.48
CA ASP A 237 1.36 -24.63 -10.97
C ASP A 237 2.47 -25.37 -10.21
N ASP A 238 3.72 -25.22 -10.65
CA ASP A 238 4.90 -25.86 -10.03
C ASP A 238 5.13 -25.44 -8.56
N PHE A 239 4.46 -24.36 -8.10
CA PHE A 239 4.53 -23.87 -6.72
C PHE A 239 3.35 -24.34 -5.86
N GLY A 240 2.44 -25.13 -6.42
CA GLY A 240 1.27 -25.64 -5.71
C GLY A 240 0.10 -24.66 -5.66
N CYS A 241 0.07 -23.64 -6.53
CA CYS A 241 -0.97 -22.62 -6.54
C CYS A 241 -1.97 -22.81 -7.69
N LEU A 242 -3.22 -22.41 -7.48
CA LEU A 242 -4.26 -22.51 -8.49
C LEU A 242 -4.06 -21.47 -9.62
N ILE A 243 -3.76 -21.97 -10.83
CA ILE A 243 -3.43 -21.18 -12.04
C ILE A 243 -4.57 -20.26 -12.45
N SER A 244 -5.80 -20.79 -12.54
CA SER A 244 -6.96 -20.00 -13.02
C SER A 244 -7.26 -18.81 -12.11
N TYR A 245 -7.09 -18.99 -10.81
CA TYR A 245 -7.37 -17.98 -9.79
C TYR A 245 -6.29 -16.89 -9.79
N ASN A 246 -5.01 -17.28 -9.87
CA ASN A 246 -3.90 -16.34 -10.02
C ASN A 246 -4.05 -15.51 -11.30
N ASN A 247 -4.35 -16.15 -12.44
CA ASN A 247 -4.52 -15.46 -13.73
C ASN A 247 -5.69 -14.46 -13.73
N ALA A 248 -6.75 -14.75 -12.97
CA ALA A 248 -7.89 -13.86 -12.86
C ALA A 248 -7.58 -12.54 -12.14
N GLY A 249 -6.68 -12.58 -11.13
CA GLY A 249 -6.24 -11.38 -10.40
C GLY A 249 -5.08 -10.63 -11.07
N PHE A 250 -4.19 -11.33 -11.78
CA PHE A 250 -2.88 -10.81 -12.19
C PHE A 250 -2.94 -9.56 -13.10
N ASN A 251 -4.02 -9.37 -13.87
CA ASN A 251 -4.14 -8.29 -14.86
C ASN A 251 -4.91 -7.05 -14.39
N MET A 252 -5.36 -7.00 -13.14
CA MET A 252 -6.28 -5.96 -12.68
C MET A 252 -5.67 -4.57 -12.63
N VAL A 253 -4.63 -4.39 -11.81
CA VAL A 253 -4.13 -3.07 -11.43
C VAL A 253 -3.13 -2.56 -12.47
N GLN A 254 -2.31 -3.46 -13.01
CA GLN A 254 -1.13 -3.10 -13.79
C GLN A 254 -1.45 -2.52 -15.17
N LYS A 255 -2.58 -2.84 -15.79
CA LYS A 255 -2.91 -2.28 -17.12
C LYS A 255 -3.59 -0.91 -17.06
N ARG A 256 -4.40 -0.64 -16.03
CA ARG A 256 -5.28 0.56 -15.98
C ARG A 256 -4.76 1.69 -15.09
N VAL A 257 -3.97 1.39 -14.06
CA VAL A 257 -3.33 2.44 -13.24
C VAL A 257 -2.21 3.14 -14.01
N VAL A 258 -1.51 2.41 -14.89
CA VAL A 258 -0.45 2.94 -15.76
C VAL A 258 -0.96 4.01 -16.73
N ASP A 259 -2.22 3.89 -17.17
CA ASP A 259 -2.83 4.83 -18.14
C ASP A 259 -3.38 6.10 -17.48
N THR A 260 -3.19 6.28 -16.16
CA THR A 260 -3.64 7.49 -15.46
C THR A 260 -2.60 8.60 -15.62
N GLU A 261 -2.97 9.70 -16.28
CA GLU A 261 -2.10 10.87 -16.43
C GLU A 261 -1.52 11.33 -15.09
N GLY A 262 -0.20 11.52 -15.05
CA GLY A 262 0.53 11.94 -13.84
C GLY A 262 0.89 10.83 -12.86
N VAL A 263 0.50 9.57 -13.11
CA VAL A 263 0.86 8.42 -12.26
C VAL A 263 2.05 7.68 -12.88
N THR A 264 3.23 7.83 -12.28
CA THR A 264 4.39 7.00 -12.64
C THR A 264 4.29 5.68 -11.89
N THR A 265 4.26 4.56 -12.61
CA THR A 265 4.26 3.23 -12.01
C THR A 265 5.67 2.65 -11.98
N THR A 266 6.01 1.99 -10.88
CA THR A 266 7.27 1.25 -10.74
C THR A 266 6.99 0.00 -9.94
N SER A 267 7.56 -1.13 -10.35
CA SER A 267 7.42 -2.38 -9.60
C SER A 267 7.99 -2.21 -8.19
N ILE A 268 7.37 -2.82 -7.19
CA ILE A 268 7.84 -2.77 -5.79
C ILE A 268 9.32 -3.16 -5.66
N GLN A 269 9.81 -4.15 -6.41
CA GLN A 269 11.21 -4.56 -6.39
C GLN A 269 12.15 -3.45 -6.87
N LYS A 270 11.83 -2.80 -8.00
CA LYS A 270 12.59 -1.64 -8.50
C LYS A 270 12.52 -0.45 -7.53
N PHE A 271 11.36 -0.19 -6.93
CA PHE A 271 11.19 0.86 -5.93
C PHE A 271 12.07 0.59 -4.71
N LEU A 272 11.99 -0.61 -4.12
CA LEU A 272 12.80 -1.02 -2.97
C LEU A 272 14.30 -1.05 -3.29
N ALA A 273 14.69 -1.43 -4.51
CA ALA A 273 16.08 -1.41 -4.95
C ALA A 273 16.62 0.03 -5.13
N ALA A 274 15.75 1.01 -5.37
CA ALA A 274 16.11 2.41 -5.47
C ALA A 274 16.21 3.12 -4.10
N ILE A 275 15.75 2.48 -3.02
CA ILE A 275 15.93 3.02 -1.66
C ILE A 275 17.40 2.83 -1.26
N PRO A 276 18.13 3.91 -0.91
CA PRO A 276 19.51 3.79 -0.44
C PRO A 276 19.56 2.88 0.79
N LYS A 277 20.38 1.83 0.74
CA LYS A 277 20.66 0.99 1.93
C LYS A 277 21.45 1.85 2.92
N ARG A 278 20.83 2.19 4.05
CA ARG A 278 21.53 2.79 5.19
C ARG A 278 22.29 1.73 5.99
#